data_AF-A0AAD1MCY9-F1
#
_entry.id   AF-A0AAD1MCY9-F1
#
_cell.length_a   1.000
_cell.length_b   1.000
_cell.length_c   1.000
_cell.angle_alpha   90.00
_cell.angle_beta   90.00
_cell.angle_gamma   90.00
#
_symmetry.space_group_name_H-M   'P 1'
#
loop_
_entity.id
_entity.type
_entity.pdbx_description
1 polymer ?
#
loop_
_entity_poly.entity_id
_entity_poly.type
_entity_poly.pdbx_seq_one_letter_code
_entity_poly.pdbx_strand_id
1 'polypeptide(L)'
;MSNHHVNLTPQEESLIGESQPEALARMDASQLKDLQSRLRQAREKNFSLLRRQGAARVEAEGGRGAAQPANEKRSEKVDVFDEALARVTQRLDAVE
;
A
#
# COMPACT_ATOMS: atom_id res chain seq x y z
N MET A 1 11.08 0.08 13.59
CA MET A 1 10.50 -1.28 13.47
C MET A 1 8.98 -1.11 13.39
N SER A 2 8.42 -0.96 12.19
CA SER A 2 6.97 -0.80 12.05
C SER A 2 6.30 -2.16 12.21
N ASN A 3 5.66 -2.37 13.36
CA ASN A 3 4.85 -3.55 13.69
C ASN A 3 3.53 -3.53 12.91
N HIS A 4 3.59 -3.62 11.59
CA HIS A 4 2.41 -3.90 10.79
C HIS A 4 2.34 -5.42 10.61
N HIS A 5 1.37 -6.06 11.27
CA HIS A 5 1.01 -7.48 11.10
C HIS A 5 0.40 -7.76 9.70
N VAL A 6 0.80 -6.97 8.71
CA VAL A 6 0.24 -6.97 7.35
C VAL A 6 1.08 -7.89 6.49
N ASN A 7 0.43 -8.81 5.78
CA ASN A 7 1.11 -9.83 4.98
C ASN A 7 1.65 -9.28 3.65
N LEU A 8 2.62 -8.38 3.69
CA LEU A 8 3.28 -7.83 2.53
C LEU A 8 4.16 -8.89 1.86
N THR A 9 4.25 -8.84 0.52
CA THR A 9 5.28 -9.62 -0.19
C THR A 9 6.65 -8.96 0.00
N PRO A 10 7.78 -9.66 -0.17
CA PRO A 10 9.11 -9.06 -0.01
C PRO A 10 9.34 -7.83 -0.90
N GLN A 11 8.74 -7.80 -2.09
CA GLN A 11 8.79 -6.64 -2.98
C GLN A 11 8.00 -5.44 -2.43
N GLU A 12 6.82 -5.71 -1.84
CA GLU A 12 6.01 -4.69 -1.19
C GLU A 12 6.70 -4.18 0.08
N GLU A 13 7.29 -5.05 0.89
CA GLU A 13 8.08 -4.66 2.07
C GLU A 13 9.25 -3.77 1.69
N SER A 14 10.01 -4.11 0.65
CA SER A 14 11.10 -3.29 0.15
C SER A 14 10.60 -1.91 -0.29
N LEU A 15 9.49 -1.86 -1.03
CA LEU A 15 8.92 -0.60 -1.50
C LEU A 15 8.41 0.28 -0.36
N ILE A 16 7.81 -0.31 0.68
CA ILE A 16 7.44 0.42 1.90
C ILE A 16 8.69 0.87 2.66
N GLY A 17 9.76 0.07 2.66
CA GLY A 17 11.07 0.43 3.21
C GLY A 17 11.66 1.69 2.57
N GLU A 18 11.54 1.83 1.25
CA GLU A 18 11.97 3.04 0.53
C GLU A 18 11.19 4.29 0.94
N SER A 19 9.97 4.15 1.47
CA SER A 19 9.13 5.25 1.98
C SER A 19 9.44 5.68 3.42
N GLN A 20 10.44 5.05 4.07
CA GLN A 20 10.84 5.43 5.43
C GLN A 20 11.53 6.80 5.46
N PRO A 21 11.34 7.61 6.51
CA PRO A 21 11.88 8.97 6.59
C PRO A 21 13.38 9.06 6.28
N GLU A 22 14.19 8.10 6.75
CA GLU A 22 15.63 8.06 6.55
C GLU A 22 16.02 7.78 5.09
N ALA A 23 15.21 7.02 4.36
CA ALA A 23 15.39 6.79 2.92
C ALA A 23 14.99 8.05 2.13
N LEU A 24 13.82 8.62 2.43
CA LEU A 24 13.27 9.81 1.78
C LEU A 24 14.14 11.06 1.95
N ALA A 25 14.82 11.20 3.08
CA ALA A 25 15.74 12.31 3.33
C ALA A 25 16.94 12.35 2.38
N ARG A 26 17.30 11.20 1.80
CA ARG A 26 18.46 11.04 0.89
C ARG A 26 18.08 11.11 -0.60
N MET A 27 16.80 11.20 -0.92
CA MET A 27 16.29 11.23 -2.29
C MET A 27 16.13 12.65 -2.82
N ASP A 28 16.41 12.83 -4.11
CA ASP A 28 16.06 14.04 -4.86
C ASP A 28 14.59 14.03 -5.35
N ALA A 29 14.12 15.15 -5.91
CA ALA A 29 12.75 15.28 -6.38
C ALA A 29 12.38 14.29 -7.51
N SER A 30 13.33 13.90 -8.36
CA SER A 30 13.09 12.94 -9.43
C SER A 30 12.89 11.53 -8.86
N GLN A 31 13.75 11.13 -7.93
CA GLN A 31 13.67 9.86 -7.22
C GLN A 31 12.39 9.74 -6.40
N LEU A 32 11.96 10.84 -5.76
CA LEU A 32 10.71 10.88 -5.01
C LEU A 32 9.48 10.73 -5.93
N LYS A 33 9.48 11.35 -7.13
CA LYS A 33 8.39 11.19 -8.12
C LYS A 33 8.32 9.77 -8.68
N ASP A 34 9.47 9.14 -8.91
CA ASP A 34 9.53 7.73 -9.31
C ASP A 34 8.98 6.81 -8.20
N LEU A 35 9.42 7.00 -6.96
CA LEU A 35 8.92 6.24 -5.81
C LEU A 35 7.41 6.43 -5.62
N GLN A 36 6.90 7.67 -5.75
CA GLN A 36 5.47 7.95 -5.69
C GLN A 36 4.70 7.18 -6.77
N SER A 37 5.23 7.12 -8.00
CA SER A 37 4.62 6.40 -9.11
C SER A 37 4.58 4.89 -8.86
N ARG A 38 5.67 4.30 -8.36
CA ARG A 38 5.75 2.87 -7.99
C ARG A 38 4.77 2.53 -6.85
N LEU A 39 4.70 3.37 -5.82
CA LEU A 39 3.73 3.19 -4.72
C LEU A 39 2.28 3.28 -5.19
N ARG A 40 1.93 4.23 -6.08
CA ARG A 40 0.58 4.32 -6.67
C ARG A 40 0.21 3.05 -7.44
N GLN A 41 1.12 2.51 -8.23
CA GLN A 41 0.88 1.26 -8.97
C GLN A 41 0.68 0.07 -8.03
N ALA A 42 1.49 -0.06 -6.98
CA ALA A 42 1.37 -1.12 -5.98
C ALA A 42 0.04 -1.02 -5.19
N ARG A 43 -0.36 0.20 -4.82
CA ARG A 43 -1.65 0.48 -4.19
C ARG A 43 -2.81 0.08 -5.09
N GLU A 44 -2.82 0.54 -6.34
CA GLU A 44 -3.92 0.26 -7.29
C GLU A 44 -4.06 -1.24 -7.55
N LYS A 45 -2.93 -1.95 -7.67
CA LYS A 45 -2.92 -3.41 -7.79
C LYS A 45 -3.58 -4.08 -6.58
N ASN A 46 -3.21 -3.67 -5.36
CA ASN A 46 -3.80 -4.22 -4.13
C ASN A 46 -5.28 -3.88 -3.97
N PHE A 47 -5.67 -2.65 -4.35
CA PHE A 47 -7.07 -2.20 -4.32
C PHE A 47 -7.94 -2.98 -5.31
N SER A 48 -7.48 -3.14 -6.56
CA SER A 48 -8.19 -3.95 -7.57
C SER A 48 -8.35 -5.41 -7.13
N LEU A 49 -7.30 -5.96 -6.51
CA LEU A 49 -7.31 -7.31 -5.93
C LEU A 49 -8.31 -7.43 -4.77
N LEU A 50 -8.38 -6.45 -3.86
CA LEU A 50 -9.39 -6.38 -2.80
C LEU A 50 -10.80 -6.34 -3.41
N ARG A 51 -11.05 -5.43 -4.36
CA ARG A 51 -12.37 -5.25 -5.01
C ARG A 51 -12.84 -6.53 -5.71
N ARG A 52 -11.98 -7.17 -6.51
CA ARG A 52 -12.34 -8.39 -7.26
C ARG A 52 -12.71 -9.55 -6.34
N GLN A 53 -12.01 -9.71 -5.22
CA GLN A 53 -12.33 -10.77 -4.27
C GLN A 53 -13.58 -10.47 -3.45
N GLY A 54 -13.81 -9.20 -3.12
CA GLY A 54 -15.10 -8.75 -2.60
C GLY A 54 -16.24 -9.16 -3.51
N ALA A 55 -16.14 -8.87 -4.82
CA ALA A 55 -17.16 -9.23 -5.81
C ALA A 55 -17.35 -10.76 -5.95
N ALA A 56 -16.25 -11.51 -6.15
CA ALA A 56 -16.32 -12.95 -6.35
C ALA A 56 -16.87 -13.72 -5.13
N ARG A 57 -16.65 -13.21 -3.91
CA ARG A 57 -17.16 -13.86 -2.69
C ARG A 57 -18.58 -13.44 -2.33
N VAL A 58 -19.02 -12.24 -2.73
CA VAL A 58 -20.44 -11.87 -2.69
C VAL A 58 -21.24 -12.80 -3.62
N GLU A 59 -20.70 -13.14 -4.79
CA GLU A 59 -21.33 -14.12 -5.70
C GLU A 59 -21.28 -15.56 -5.17
N ALA A 60 -20.21 -15.96 -4.48
CA ALA A 60 -20.00 -17.35 -4.06
C ALA A 60 -20.57 -17.74 -2.69
N GLU A 61 -20.50 -16.86 -1.68
CA GLU A 61 -20.73 -17.26 -0.28
C GLU A 61 -22.09 -16.83 0.30
N GLY A 62 -22.86 -15.96 -0.38
CA GLY A 62 -24.22 -15.55 0.06
C GLY A 62 -24.33 -14.91 1.46
N GLY A 63 -23.24 -14.84 2.23
CA GLY A 63 -23.20 -14.43 3.63
C GLY A 63 -21.87 -13.79 3.98
N ARG A 64 -21.93 -12.58 4.54
CA ARG A 64 -20.80 -11.66 4.77
C ARG A 64 -19.70 -12.22 5.71
N GLY A 65 -19.99 -13.26 6.49
CA GLY A 65 -19.16 -13.69 7.62
C GLY A 65 -17.81 -14.34 7.27
N ALA A 66 -17.71 -15.15 6.21
CA ALA A 66 -16.47 -15.86 5.85
C ALA A 66 -15.55 -15.07 4.90
N ALA A 67 -16.09 -14.03 4.26
CA ALA A 67 -15.33 -13.08 3.42
C ALA A 67 -14.56 -12.02 4.25
N GLN A 68 -14.97 -11.80 5.50
CA GLN A 68 -14.48 -10.70 6.35
C GLN A 68 -12.95 -10.72 6.61
N PRO A 69 -12.32 -11.82 7.05
CA PRO A 69 -10.92 -11.78 7.51
C PRO A 69 -9.90 -11.60 6.37
N ALA A 70 -10.23 -12.07 5.16
CA ALA A 70 -9.36 -11.90 3.99
C ALA A 70 -9.45 -10.49 3.40
N ASN A 71 -10.63 -9.87 3.50
CA ASN A 71 -10.83 -8.47 3.11
C ASN A 71 -10.16 -7.52 4.09
N GLU A 72 -10.22 -7.78 5.39
CA GLU A 72 -9.52 -6.99 6.42
C GLU A 72 -8.02 -6.93 6.15
N LYS A 73 -7.35 -8.08 5.98
CA LYS A 73 -5.91 -8.13 5.66
C LYS A 73 -5.52 -7.42 4.36
N ARG A 74 -6.42 -7.38 3.38
CA ARG A 74 -6.20 -6.68 2.10
C ARG A 74 -6.50 -5.19 2.20
N SER A 75 -7.46 -4.79 3.02
CA SER A 75 -7.67 -3.40 3.40
C SER A 75 -6.44 -2.86 4.10
N GLU A 76 -5.89 -3.60 5.08
CA GLU A 76 -4.67 -3.24 5.79
C GLU A 76 -3.49 -3.00 4.83
N LYS A 77 -3.34 -3.81 3.76
CA LYS A 77 -2.31 -3.54 2.74
C LYS A 77 -2.50 -2.19 2.07
N VAL A 78 -3.73 -1.88 1.63
CA VAL A 78 -4.03 -0.62 0.95
C VAL A 78 -3.75 0.55 1.90
N ASP A 79 -4.11 0.43 3.16
CA ASP A 79 -3.87 1.44 4.20
C ASP A 79 -2.36 1.70 4.38
N VAL A 80 -1.54 0.64 4.43
CA VAL A 80 -0.07 0.77 4.50
C VAL A 80 0.51 1.48 3.28
N PHE A 81 -0.01 1.22 2.08
CA PHE A 81 0.40 1.94 0.87
C PHE A 81 -0.07 3.40 0.88
N ASP A 82 -1.25 3.70 1.43
CA ASP A 82 -1.76 5.06 1.59
C ASP A 82 -0.89 5.89 2.54
N GLU A 83 -0.50 5.32 3.67
CA GLU A 83 0.45 5.97 4.58
C GLU A 83 1.81 6.23 3.93
N ALA A 84 2.34 5.26 3.20
CA ALA A 84 3.60 5.42 2.48
C ALA A 84 3.51 6.53 1.43
N LEU A 85 2.42 6.60 0.65
CA LEU A 85 2.17 7.68 -0.31
C LEU A 85 2.03 9.05 0.34
N ALA A 86 1.38 9.13 1.51
CA ALA A 86 1.26 10.37 2.26
C ALA A 86 2.64 10.91 2.65
N ARG A 87 3.54 10.05 3.15
CA ARG A 87 4.92 10.44 3.51
C ARG A 87 5.71 10.93 2.30
N VAL A 88 5.64 10.25 1.16
CA VAL A 88 6.36 10.65 -0.06
C VAL A 88 5.81 11.97 -0.59
N THR A 89 4.49 12.16 -0.59
CA THR A 89 3.85 13.41 -1.02
C THR A 89 4.28 14.58 -0.13
N GLN A 90 4.23 14.41 1.21
CA GLN A 90 4.72 15.42 2.14
C GLN A 90 6.20 15.77 1.92
N ARG A 91 7.04 14.77 1.60
CA ARG A 91 8.45 15.00 1.29
C ARG A 91 8.64 15.77 -0.02
N LEU A 92 7.88 15.44 -1.06
CA LEU A 92 7.88 16.14 -2.35
C LEU A 92 7.50 17.61 -2.16
N ASP A 93 6.41 17.87 -1.45
CA ASP A 93 5.93 19.23 -1.16
C ASP A 93 6.94 20.06 -0.36
N ALA A 94 7.85 19.40 0.38
CA ALA A 94 8.90 20.07 1.16
C ALA A 94 10.20 20.32 0.37
N VAL A 95 10.37 19.73 -0.82
CA VAL A 95 11.57 19.92 -1.67
C VAL A 95 11.30 20.70 -2.95
N GLU A 96 10.04 20.83 -3.35
CA GLU A 96 9.59 21.70 -4.46
C GLU A 96 9.31 23.13 -3.98
#